data_AF-X1Q9X6-F1
#
_entry.id   AF-X1Q9X6-F1
#
_cell.length_a   1.000
_cell.length_b   1.000
_cell.length_c   1.000
_cell.angle_alpha   90.00
_cell.angle_beta   90.00
_cell.angle_gamma   90.00
#
_symmetry.space_group_name_H-M   'P 1'
#
loop_
_entity.id
_entity.type
_entity.pdbx_description
1 polymer ?
#
loop_
_entity_poly.entity_id
_entity_poly.type
_entity_poly.pdbx_seq_one_letter_code
_entity_poly.pdbx_strand_id
1 'polypeptide(L)'
;RRYLIASMGLFLGVWHGTKAEITSHWLRWWDESGNLLPWGVERVEQSRHEGKTEGKIELIMRQLTHRFGAIAPNLQAIINGLSATALDELSEALLDFSEEATLATWLEQRQAEAI
;
A
#
# COMPACT_ATOMS: atom_id res chain seq x y z
N ARG A 1 -23.50 5.29 23.40
CA ARG A 1 -24.46 5.10 22.29
C ARG A 1 -23.77 5.51 20.99
N ARG A 2 -23.98 4.77 19.90
CA ARG A 2 -23.45 5.08 18.57
C ARG A 2 -24.62 5.39 17.65
N TYR A 3 -24.47 6.35 16.75
CA TYR A 3 -25.49 6.78 15.80
C TYR A 3 -25.06 6.38 14.40
N LEU A 4 -25.86 5.55 13.73
CA LEU A 4 -25.63 5.20 12.33
C LEU A 4 -26.00 6.41 11.46
N ILE A 5 -25.08 6.80 10.58
CA ILE A 5 -25.31 7.79 9.54
C ILE A 5 -25.38 7.03 8.22
N ALA A 6 -26.59 6.57 7.89
CA ALA A 6 -26.87 5.66 6.79
C ALA A 6 -26.45 6.22 5.41
N SER A 7 -26.41 7.55 5.25
CA SER A 7 -25.95 8.19 4.02
C SER A 7 -24.46 7.98 3.73
N MET A 8 -23.66 7.56 4.72
CA MET A 8 -22.23 7.31 4.59
C MET A 8 -21.80 5.89 4.96
N GLY A 9 -22.71 5.03 5.45
CA GLY A 9 -22.36 3.70 5.96
C GLY A 9 -21.45 3.73 7.19
N LEU A 10 -21.48 4.83 7.96
CA LEU A 10 -20.58 5.03 9.11
C LEU A 10 -21.34 5.24 10.41
N PHE A 11 -20.72 4.86 11.53
CA PHE A 11 -21.28 5.02 12.87
C PHE A 11 -20.55 6.13 13.64
N LEU A 12 -21.28 7.07 14.22
CA LEU A 12 -20.74 8.11 15.09
C LEU A 12 -20.88 7.69 16.56
N GLY A 13 -19.76 7.45 17.24
CA GLY A 13 -19.72 7.00 18.63
C GLY A 13 -18.93 7.94 19.53
N VAL A 14 -19.22 7.90 20.83
CA VAL A 14 -18.41 8.59 21.84
C VAL A 14 -17.21 7.73 22.19
N TRP A 15 -16.02 8.32 22.14
CA TRP A 15 -14.77 7.72 22.58
C TRP A 15 -14.21 8.54 23.75
N HIS A 16 -13.78 7.86 24.80
CA HIS A 16 -13.21 8.48 25.99
C HIS A 16 -11.68 8.46 25.86
N GLY A 17 -11.05 9.63 25.95
CA GLY A 17 -9.59 9.68 26.04
C GLY A 17 -9.03 11.09 25.98
N THR A 18 -7.71 11.16 26.01
CA THR A 18 -6.96 12.42 26.13
C THR A 18 -6.45 12.84 24.77
N LYS A 19 -6.82 14.05 24.35
CA LYS A 19 -6.27 14.70 23.15
C LYS A 19 -5.89 16.12 23.50
N ALA A 20 -4.66 16.52 23.15
CA ALA A 20 -4.12 17.86 23.44
C ALA A 20 -4.33 18.27 24.91
N GLU A 21 -3.91 17.39 25.83
CA GLU A 21 -4.04 17.55 27.30
C GLU A 21 -5.46 17.60 27.86
N ILE A 22 -6.49 17.48 27.03
CA ILE A 22 -7.89 17.46 27.45
C ILE A 22 -8.43 16.03 27.40
N THR A 23 -8.72 15.47 28.58
CA THR A 23 -9.43 14.21 28.73
C THR A 23 -10.93 14.48 28.71
N SER A 24 -11.61 14.02 27.66
CA SER A 24 -13.05 14.23 27.54
C SER A 24 -13.72 13.16 26.66
N HIS A 25 -15.04 13.28 26.54
CA HIS A 25 -15.87 12.54 25.61
C HIS A 25 -15.77 13.14 24.22
N TRP A 26 -14.98 12.50 23.35
CA TRP A 26 -14.82 12.93 21.97
C TRP A 26 -15.77 12.16 21.05
N LEU A 27 -16.32 12.83 20.04
CA LEU A 27 -17.05 12.16 18.97
C LEU A 27 -16.05 11.53 17.98
N ARG A 28 -16.23 10.25 17.66
CA ARG A 28 -15.41 9.51 16.70
C ARG A 28 -16.24 8.66 15.76
N TRP A 29 -15.73 8.48 14.55
CA TRP A 29 -16.34 7.65 13.54
C TRP A 29 -15.85 6.20 13.68
N TRP A 30 -16.76 5.27 13.46
CA TRP A 30 -16.57 3.83 13.50
C TRP A 30 -17.06 3.25 12.17
N ASP A 31 -16.41 2.19 11.71
CA ASP A 31 -16.87 1.41 10.56
C ASP A 31 -18.00 0.44 10.95
N GLU A 32 -18.53 -0.29 9.96
CA GLU A 32 -19.59 -1.31 10.16
C GLU A 32 -19.13 -2.51 10.99
N SER A 33 -17.82 -2.76 11.05
CA SER A 33 -17.19 -3.82 11.83
C SER A 33 -16.94 -3.42 13.30
N GLY A 34 -17.18 -2.14 13.65
CA GLY A 34 -16.95 -1.62 14.98
C GLY A 34 -15.49 -1.31 15.27
N ASN A 35 -14.67 -1.06 14.25
CA ASN A 35 -13.33 -0.48 14.41
C ASN A 35 -13.39 1.05 14.35
N LEU A 36 -12.50 1.68 15.10
CA LEU A 36 -12.35 3.12 15.13
C LEU A 36 -11.66 3.59 13.85
N LEU A 37 -12.26 4.54 13.11
CA LEU A 37 -11.58 5.09 11.94
C LEU A 37 -10.41 5.99 12.39
N PRO A 38 -9.17 5.75 11.91
CA PRO A 38 -8.03 6.65 12.12
C PRO A 38 -8.34 8.04 11.53
N TRP A 39 -7.71 9.10 12.07
CA TRP A 39 -8.08 10.47 11.70
C TRP A 39 -7.91 10.70 10.18
N GLY A 40 -8.64 11.66 9.60
CA GLY A 40 -8.52 11.99 8.17
C GLY A 40 -7.08 12.26 7.72
N VAL A 41 -6.19 12.67 8.62
CA VAL A 41 -4.75 12.87 8.38
C VAL A 41 -3.95 11.57 8.22
N GLU A 42 -4.33 10.48 8.91
CA GLU A 42 -3.73 9.15 8.69
C GLU A 42 -4.22 8.53 7.38
N ARG A 43 -5.47 8.81 6.98
CA ARG A 43 -5.96 8.41 5.65
C ARG A 43 -5.24 9.15 4.53
N VAL A 44 -4.90 10.43 4.69
CA VAL A 44 -4.15 11.18 3.66
C VAL A 44 -2.72 10.65 3.49
N GLU A 45 -2.03 10.32 4.58
CA GLU A 45 -0.69 9.71 4.44
C GLU A 45 -0.76 8.29 3.87
N GLN A 46 -1.74 7.48 4.29
CA GLN A 46 -1.89 6.13 3.74
C GLN A 46 -2.27 6.14 2.24
N SER A 47 -3.21 7.00 1.82
CA SER A 47 -3.55 7.17 0.40
C SER A 47 -2.38 7.70 -0.44
N ARG A 48 -1.55 8.59 0.13
CA ARG A 48 -0.36 9.11 -0.54
C ARG A 48 0.72 8.04 -0.69
N HIS A 49 0.84 7.13 0.28
CA HIS A 49 1.76 6.01 0.20
C HIS A 49 1.30 4.95 -0.79
N GLU A 50 0.01 4.58 -0.79
CA GLU A 50 -0.56 3.63 -1.74
C GLU A 50 -0.45 4.13 -3.19
N GLY A 51 -0.81 5.41 -3.46
CA GLY A 51 -0.71 5.97 -4.81
C GLY A 51 0.73 6.10 -5.34
N LYS A 52 1.72 6.28 -4.46
CA LYS A 52 3.14 6.27 -4.87
C LYS A 52 3.62 4.88 -5.26
N THR A 53 3.22 3.86 -4.50
CA THR A 53 3.59 2.47 -4.77
C THR A 53 2.94 2.00 -6.07
N GLU A 54 1.68 2.33 -6.30
CA GLU A 54 0.94 1.96 -7.51
C GLU A 54 1.55 2.61 -8.76
N GLY A 55 1.90 3.90 -8.69
CA GLY A 55 2.61 4.59 -9.79
C GLY A 55 4.02 4.03 -10.06
N LYS A 56 4.75 3.57 -9.03
CA LYS A 56 6.05 2.90 -9.19
C LYS A 56 5.90 1.55 -9.90
N ILE A 57 4.92 0.75 -9.48
CA ILE A 57 4.61 -0.53 -10.12
C ILE A 57 4.27 -0.31 -11.60
N GLU A 58 3.43 0.68 -11.92
CA GLU A 58 3.07 0.98 -13.31
C GLU A 58 4.30 1.35 -14.16
N LEU A 59 5.20 2.18 -13.61
CA LEU A 59 6.45 2.54 -14.28
C LEU A 59 7.36 1.33 -14.52
N ILE A 60 7.54 0.48 -13.51
CA ILE A 60 8.35 -0.75 -13.61
C ILE A 60 7.74 -1.70 -14.65
N MET A 61 6.43 -1.92 -14.61
CA MET A 61 5.72 -2.76 -15.57
C MET A 61 5.85 -2.24 -17.00
N ARG A 62 5.80 -0.92 -17.20
CA ARG A 62 6.03 -0.31 -18.52
C ARG A 62 7.46 -0.52 -19.00
N GLN A 63 8.45 -0.37 -18.12
CA GLN A 63 9.86 -0.59 -18.47
C GLN A 63 10.15 -2.04 -18.82
N LEU A 64 9.60 -2.97 -18.03
CA LEU A 64 9.67 -4.39 -18.31
C LEU A 64 9.02 -4.72 -19.65
N THR A 65 7.82 -4.19 -19.90
CA THR A 65 7.10 -4.40 -21.16
C THR A 65 7.87 -3.84 -22.36
N HIS A 66 8.53 -2.69 -22.19
CA HIS A 66 9.33 -2.07 -23.24
C HIS A 66 10.64 -2.83 -23.52
N ARG A 67 11.30 -3.38 -22.49
CA ARG A 67 12.61 -4.03 -22.61
C ARG A 67 12.54 -5.51 -22.95
N PHE A 68 11.61 -6.25 -22.33
CA PHE A 68 11.49 -7.70 -22.46
C PHE A 68 10.24 -8.13 -23.24
N GLY A 69 9.34 -7.20 -23.58
CA GLY A 69 8.10 -7.53 -24.28
C GLY A 69 7.02 -8.04 -23.32
N ALA A 70 6.26 -9.06 -23.73
CA ALA A 70 5.17 -9.56 -22.89
C ALA A 70 5.72 -10.23 -21.62
N ILE A 71 5.40 -9.64 -20.46
CA ILE A 71 5.81 -10.17 -19.15
C ILE A 71 4.88 -11.27 -18.69
N ALA A 72 5.45 -12.35 -18.14
CA ALA A 72 4.68 -13.47 -17.63
C ALA A 72 3.77 -13.04 -16.43
N PRO A 73 2.51 -13.52 -16.37
CA PRO A 73 1.55 -13.09 -15.34
C PRO A 73 1.99 -13.38 -13.90
N ASN A 74 2.78 -14.44 -13.70
CA ASN A 74 3.37 -14.78 -12.42
C ASN A 74 4.35 -13.70 -11.93
N LEU A 75 5.17 -13.15 -12.83
CA LEU A 75 6.13 -12.11 -12.52
C LEU A 75 5.42 -10.81 -12.13
N GLN A 76 4.33 -10.48 -12.83
CA GLN A 76 3.47 -9.34 -12.50
C GLN A 76 2.86 -9.47 -11.10
N ALA A 77 2.35 -10.66 -10.75
CA ALA A 77 1.80 -10.90 -9.41
C ALA A 77 2.85 -10.74 -8.32
N ILE A 78 4.09 -11.17 -8.57
CA ILE A 78 5.22 -11.00 -7.65
C ILE A 78 5.52 -9.52 -7.45
N ILE A 79 5.68 -8.75 -8.54
CA ILE A 79 6.02 -7.32 -8.48
C ILE A 79 4.94 -6.52 -7.74
N ASN A 80 3.67 -6.83 -7.97
CA ASN A 80 2.55 -6.18 -7.26
C ASN A 80 2.55 -6.46 -5.75
N GLY A 81 3.18 -7.56 -5.32
CA GLY A 81 3.31 -7.92 -3.90
C GLY A 81 4.59 -7.40 -3.23
N LEU A 82 5.47 -6.72 -3.96
CA LEU A 82 6.72 -6.20 -3.40
C LEU A 82 6.48 -4.96 -2.52
N SER A 83 7.32 -4.80 -1.49
CA SER A 83 7.34 -3.62 -0.65
C SER A 83 7.84 -2.39 -1.43
N ALA A 84 7.50 -1.19 -0.96
CA ALA A 84 7.97 0.05 -1.59
C ALA A 84 9.50 0.14 -1.70
N THR A 85 10.24 -0.41 -0.73
CA THR A 85 11.71 -0.48 -0.74
C THR A 85 12.21 -1.44 -1.81
N ALA A 86 11.63 -2.65 -1.89
CA ALA A 86 12.00 -3.63 -2.89
C ALA A 86 11.70 -3.14 -4.33
N LEU A 87 10.64 -2.36 -4.51
CA LEU A 87 10.34 -1.70 -5.78
C LEU A 87 11.38 -0.64 -6.16
N ASP A 88 11.91 0.13 -5.20
CA ASP A 88 12.97 1.09 -5.47
C ASP A 88 14.26 0.40 -5.92
N GLU A 89 14.67 -0.64 -5.20
CA GLU A 89 15.84 -1.44 -5.56
C GLU A 89 15.66 -2.14 -6.92
N LEU A 90 14.46 -2.67 -7.18
CA LEU A 90 14.13 -3.25 -8.48
C LEU A 90 14.24 -2.19 -9.58
N SER A 91 13.77 -0.96 -9.36
CA SER A 91 13.82 0.09 -10.36
C SER A 91 15.24 0.49 -10.75
N GLU A 92 16.19 0.43 -9.82
CA GLU A 92 17.61 0.70 -10.05
C GLU A 92 18.29 -0.49 -10.75
N ALA A 93 18.13 -1.70 -10.21
CA ALA A 93 18.72 -2.92 -10.78
C ALA A 93 18.18 -3.23 -12.19
N LEU A 94 16.93 -2.89 -12.47
CA LEU A 94 16.31 -3.09 -13.79
C LEU A 94 17.03 -2.34 -14.91
N LEU A 95 17.73 -1.23 -14.61
CA LEU A 95 18.51 -0.49 -15.58
C LEU A 95 19.71 -1.31 -16.08
N ASP A 96 20.30 -2.14 -15.22
CA ASP A 96 21.47 -2.98 -15.49
C ASP A 96 21.12 -4.35 -16.10
N PHE A 97 19.87 -4.79 -15.96
CA PHE A 97 19.45 -6.08 -16.51
C PHE A 97 19.43 -6.05 -18.04
N SER A 98 20.01 -7.07 -18.67
CA SER A 98 19.98 -7.24 -20.13
C SER A 98 19.08 -8.39 -20.58
N GLU A 99 18.72 -9.30 -19.66
CA GLU A 99 17.91 -10.49 -19.94
C GLU A 99 16.83 -10.70 -18.88
N GLU A 100 15.69 -11.28 -19.29
CA GLU A 100 14.58 -11.60 -18.39
C GLU A 100 14.95 -12.66 -17.35
N ALA A 101 15.84 -13.59 -17.69
CA ALA A 101 16.34 -14.61 -16.75
C ALA A 101 17.02 -13.98 -15.53
N THR A 102 17.75 -12.88 -15.71
CA THR A 102 18.40 -12.14 -14.62
C THR A 102 17.36 -11.55 -13.65
N LEU A 103 16.25 -11.04 -14.17
CA LEU A 103 15.14 -10.53 -13.37
C LEU A 103 14.47 -11.63 -12.54
N ALA A 104 14.24 -12.80 -13.14
CA ALA A 104 13.63 -13.93 -12.44
C ALA A 104 14.50 -14.38 -11.26
N THR A 105 15.81 -14.56 -11.47
CA THR A 105 16.75 -14.92 -10.40
C THR A 105 16.82 -13.85 -9.31
N TRP A 106 16.81 -12.57 -9.68
CA TRP A 106 16.81 -11.48 -8.71
C TRP A 106 15.56 -11.51 -7.81
N LEU A 107 14.38 -11.70 -8.40
CA LEU A 107 13.12 -11.78 -7.66
C LEU A 107 13.06 -12.99 -6.72
N GLU A 108 13.55 -14.15 -7.16
CA GLU A 108 13.65 -15.35 -6.31
C GLU A 108 14.56 -15.10 -5.10
N GLN A 109 15.71 -14.45 -5.31
CA GLN A 109 16.63 -14.14 -4.23
C GLN A 109 16.03 -13.17 -3.20
N ARG A 110 15.29 -12.15 -3.64
CA ARG A 110 14.61 -11.20 -2.74
C ARG A 110 13.42 -11.81 -1.99
N GLN A 111 12.74 -12.81 -2.56
CA GLN A 111 11.71 -13.55 -1.84
C GLN A 111 12.29 -14.46 -0.75
N ALA A 112 13.47 -15.04 -0.98
CA ALA A 112 14.15 -15.89 0.00
C ALA A 112 14.66 -15.11 1.22
N GLU A 113 15.01 -13.82 1.05
CA GLU A 113 15.45 -12.93 2.15
C GLU A 113 14.29 -12.39 3.00
N ALA A 114 13.04 -12.53 2.54
CA ALA A 114 11.85 -12.07 3.25
C ALA A 114 11.27 -13.10 4.24
N ILE A 115 11.92 -14.26 4.42
CA ILE A 115 11.52 -15.37 5.32
C ILE A 115 12.37 -15.37 6.60
#